data_AF-A0A1H1JUC0-F1
#
_entry.id   AF-A0A1H1JUC0-F1
#
_cell.length_a   1.000
_cell.length_b   1.000
_cell.length_c   1.000
_cell.angle_alpha   90.00
_cell.angle_beta   90.00
_cell.angle_gamma   90.00
#
_symmetry.space_group_name_H-M   'P 1'
#
loop_
_entity.id
_entity.type
_entity.pdbx_description
1 polymer ?
#
loop_
_entity_poly.entity_id
_entity_poly.type
_entity_poly.pdbx_seq_one_letter_code
_entity_poly.pdbx_strand_id
1 'polypeptide(L)'
;MSTHPILLYKGYELHPLVFPRTFSRFDGHSRYAEGYEIAVRICRPAATAIPSASRVFRLNQTHTFSDFGTARRAARQQGKDIVDGKVSGASVIDI
;
A
#
# COMPACT_ATOMS: atom_id res chain seq x y z
N MET A 1 0.96 10.67 20.58
CA MET A 1 0.51 9.89 19.41
C MET A 1 1.63 9.90 18.39
N SER A 2 2.18 8.75 18.02
CA SER A 2 3.24 8.69 17.00
C SER A 2 2.64 9.05 15.65
N THR A 3 2.77 10.31 15.24
CA THR A 3 2.39 10.76 13.90
C THR A 3 3.42 10.19 12.94
N HIS A 4 3.22 8.94 12.51
CA HIS A 4 3.98 8.42 11.38
C HIS A 4 3.81 9.43 10.24
N PRO A 5 4.89 9.90 9.59
CA PRO A 5 4.78 10.90 8.55
C PRO A 5 3.88 10.35 7.44
N ILE A 6 2.67 10.91 7.36
CA ILE A 6 1.69 10.60 6.33
C ILE A 6 2.28 11.09 5.02
N LEU A 7 2.39 10.20 4.04
CA LEU A 7 2.90 10.57 2.73
C LEU A 7 1.80 11.33 1.99
N LEU A 8 1.94 12.65 1.89
CA LEU A 8 1.07 13.49 1.07
C LEU A 8 1.60 13.55 -0.36
N TYR A 9 0.73 13.32 -1.34
CA TYR A 9 1.06 13.39 -2.76
C TYR A 9 -0.10 13.95 -3.57
N LYS A 10 0.11 15.09 -4.22
CA LYS A 10 -0.89 15.79 -5.06
C LYS A 10 -2.27 15.93 -4.42
N GLY A 11 -2.31 16.25 -3.12
CA GLY A 11 -3.57 16.42 -2.38
C GLY A 11 -4.19 15.13 -1.85
N TYR A 12 -3.53 13.98 -1.99
CA TYR A 12 -3.94 12.70 -1.42
C TYR A 12 -3.01 12.25 -0.30
N GLU A 13 -3.56 11.57 0.70
CA GLU A 13 -2.79 10.81 1.68
C GLU A 13 -2.57 9.39 1.18
N LEU A 14 -1.31 8.95 1.16
CA LEU A 14 -0.89 7.61 0.77
C LEU A 14 -0.49 6.81 2.00
N HIS A 15 -1.28 5.78 2.30
CA HIS A 15 -1.08 4.89 3.44
C HIS A 15 -0.60 3.52 2.95
N PRO A 16 0.71 3.23 2.98
CA PRO A 16 1.23 1.94 2.54
C PRO A 16 0.81 0.83 3.51
N LEU A 17 0.29 -0.26 2.96
CA LEU A 17 -0.11 -1.46 3.69
C LEU A 17 0.81 -2.60 3.24
N VAL A 18 1.46 -3.26 4.19
CA VAL A 18 2.41 -4.35 3.91
C VAL A 18 1.98 -5.55 4.72
N PHE A 19 1.76 -6.67 4.04
CA PHE A 19 1.24 -7.91 4.63
C PHE A 19 2.25 -9.03 4.44
N PRO A 20 2.64 -9.76 5.50
CA PRO A 20 3.48 -10.95 5.33
C PRO A 20 2.67 -12.06 4.68
N ARG A 21 3.25 -12.76 3.71
CA ARG A 21 2.69 -14.01 3.19
C ARG A 21 3.11 -15.14 4.12
N THR A 22 2.15 -15.71 4.86
CA THR A 22 2.37 -16.83 5.76
C THR A 22 2.49 -18.13 4.98
N PHE A 23 3.40 -19.01 5.40
CA PHE A 23 3.58 -20.34 4.82
C PHE A 23 2.29 -21.16 4.90
N SER A 24 1.98 -21.89 3.83
CA SER A 24 1.12 -23.08 3.90
C SER A 24 1.88 -24.33 4.36
N ARG A 25 3.23 -24.30 4.38
CA ARG A 25 4.04 -25.48 4.69
C ARG A 25 4.45 -25.50 6.16
N PHE A 26 3.89 -26.45 6.88
CA PHE A 26 4.28 -26.86 8.22
C PHE A 26 5.65 -27.56 8.15
N ASP A 27 6.73 -26.82 8.00
CA ASP A 27 8.09 -27.38 8.08
C ASP A 27 8.95 -26.67 9.12
N GLY A 28 8.35 -26.27 10.26
CA GLY A 28 9.03 -26.07 11.55
C GLY A 28 10.21 -25.10 11.64
N HIS A 29 10.68 -24.51 10.54
CA HIS A 29 11.97 -23.84 10.43
C HIS A 29 11.90 -22.45 9.81
N SER A 30 10.80 -22.05 9.17
CA SER A 30 10.76 -20.74 8.55
C SER A 30 10.30 -19.65 9.51
N ARG A 31 11.27 -19.01 10.17
CA ARG A 31 11.09 -17.77 10.94
C ARG A 31 11.01 -16.52 10.05
N TYR A 32 11.00 -16.69 8.72
CA TYR A 32 11.10 -15.63 7.73
C TYR A 32 9.89 -15.67 6.80
N ALA A 33 9.11 -14.59 6.66
CA ALA A 33 8.03 -14.54 5.68
C ALA A 33 8.55 -14.94 4.28
N GLU A 34 7.79 -15.73 3.51
CA GLU A 34 8.12 -16.05 2.10
C GLU A 34 8.18 -14.77 1.25
N GLY A 35 7.55 -13.72 1.77
CA GLY A 35 7.82 -12.34 1.44
C GLY A 35 6.66 -11.48 1.93
N TYR A 36 6.61 -10.27 1.42
CA TYR A 36 5.61 -9.28 1.74
C TYR A 36 4.81 -8.94 0.49
N GLU A 37 3.50 -9.00 0.63
CA GLU A 37 2.56 -8.41 -0.32
C GLU A 37 2.26 -6.97 0.09
N ILE A 38 1.79 -6.18 -0.87
CA ILE A 38 1.53 -4.77 -0.62
C ILE A 38 0.19 -4.31 -1.17
N ALA A 39 -0.35 -3.32 -0.49
CA ALA A 39 -1.43 -2.47 -0.97
C ALA A 39 -1.16 -1.03 -0.56
N VAL A 40 -1.91 -0.10 -1.13
CA VAL A 40 -1.91 1.29 -0.70
C VAL A 40 -3.34 1.77 -0.52
N ARG A 41 -3.63 2.32 0.66
CA ARG A 41 -4.89 3.05 0.89
C ARG A 41 -4.66 4.50 0.52
N ILE A 42 -5.48 5.02 -0.39
CA ILE A 42 -5.47 6.41 -0.81
C ILE A 42 -6.73 7.07 -0.26
N CYS A 43 -6.59 8.22 0.39
CA CYS A 43 -7.72 9.00 0.89
C CYS A 43 -7.49 10.50 0.73
N ARG A 44 -8.59 11.27 0.74
CA ARG A 44 -8.50 12.72 0.87
C ARG A 44 -8.05 13.09 2.29
N PRO A 45 -7.26 14.18 2.46
CA PRO A 45 -6.82 14.64 3.76
C PRO A 45 -7.98 14.88 4.72
N ALA A 46 -7.81 14.47 5.98
CA ALA A 46 -8.89 14.51 6.98
C ALA A 46 -9.46 15.93 7.26
N ALA A 47 -8.76 16.99 6.84
CA ALA A 47 -9.21 18.38 6.94
C ALA A 47 -10.41 18.70 6.03
N THR A 48 -10.72 17.88 5.02
CA THR A 48 -11.88 18.04 4.15
C THR A 48 -13.03 17.13 4.63
N ALA A 49 -13.83 17.64 5.57
CA ALA A 49 -14.86 16.93 6.34
C ALA A 49 -16.10 16.47 5.54
N ILE A 50 -15.90 15.53 4.61
CA ILE A 50 -16.92 14.61 4.05
C ILE A 50 -16.49 13.21 4.55
N PRO A 51 -17.37 12.19 4.74
CA PRO A 51 -16.89 10.82 4.96
C PRO A 51 -15.81 10.53 3.93
N SER A 52 -14.57 10.41 4.41
CA SER A 52 -13.40 10.51 3.57
C SER A 52 -13.38 9.32 2.64
N ALA A 53 -13.81 9.55 1.41
CA ALA A 53 -13.72 8.54 0.36
C ALA A 53 -12.28 8.06 0.35
N SER A 54 -12.14 6.75 0.52
CA SER A 54 -10.85 6.09 0.56
C SER A 54 -10.97 4.78 -0.18
N ARG A 55 -9.89 4.40 -0.86
CA ARG A 55 -9.83 3.15 -1.60
C ARG A 55 -8.50 2.45 -1.33
N VAL A 56 -8.57 1.14 -1.17
CA VAL A 56 -7.39 0.28 -1.08
C VAL A 56 -7.11 -0.29 -2.45
N PHE A 57 -5.89 -0.05 -2.94
CA PHE A 57 -5.39 -0.61 -4.18
C PHE A 57 -4.37 -1.69 -3.85
N ARG A 58 -4.70 -2.95 -4.16
CA ARG A 58 -3.76 -4.06 -4.00
C ARG A 58 -2.86 -4.16 -5.22
N LEU A 59 -1.60 -4.52 -5.00
CA LEU A 59 -0.70 -4.85 -6.09
C LEU A 59 -0.94 -6.30 -6.51
N ASN A 60 -1.51 -6.50 -7.69
CA ASN A 60 -1.66 -7.82 -8.29
C ASN A 60 -0.31 -8.23 -8.93
N GLN A 61 0.69 -8.53 -8.10
CA GLN A 61 1.96 -9.08 -8.56
C GLN A 61 2.05 -10.56 -8.19
N THR A 62 2.60 -11.35 -9.10
CA THR A 62 2.82 -12.79 -8.91
C THR A 62 3.91 -13.07 -7.87
N HIS A 63 4.80 -12.10 -7.63
CA HIS A 63 5.96 -12.22 -6.73
C HIS A 63 5.81 -11.34 -5.49
N THR A 64 6.32 -11.83 -4.36
CA THR A 64 6.39 -11.11 -3.08
C THR A 64 7.72 -10.37 -2.93
N PHE A 65 7.74 -9.34 -2.07
CA PHE A 65 8.98 -8.66 -1.70
C PHE A 65 9.69 -9.41 -0.57
N SER A 66 10.99 -9.65 -0.68
CA SER A 66 11.75 -10.33 0.38
C SER A 66 11.98 -9.47 1.65
N ASP A 67 11.89 -8.14 1.52
CA ASP A 67 12.18 -7.18 2.59
C ASP A 67 11.00 -6.22 2.82
N PHE A 68 10.64 -6.02 4.09
CA PHE A 68 9.56 -5.12 4.51
C PHE A 68 9.84 -3.67 4.09
N GLY A 69 11.09 -3.21 4.21
CA GLY A 69 11.47 -1.84 3.84
C GLY A 69 11.24 -1.57 2.36
N THR A 70 11.60 -2.55 1.52
CA THR A 70 11.42 -2.55 0.07
C THR A 70 9.93 -2.61 -0.29
N ALA A 71 9.17 -3.51 0.33
CA ALA A 71 7.72 -3.59 0.16
C ALA A 71 7.04 -2.25 0.47
N ARG A 72 7.38 -1.62 1.61
CA ARG A 72 6.83 -0.33 2.00
C ARG A 72 7.17 0.80 1.01
N ARG A 73 8.39 0.82 0.46
CA ARG A 73 8.78 1.80 -0.59
C ARG A 73 8.02 1.54 -1.89
N ALA A 74 7.87 0.29 -2.29
CA ALA A 74 7.09 -0.10 -3.46
C ALA A 74 5.61 0.33 -3.32
N ALA A 75 5.02 0.18 -2.13
CA ALA A 75 3.63 0.59 -1.86
C ALA A 75 3.45 2.11 -2.02
N ARG A 76 4.44 2.88 -1.54
CA ARG A 76 4.46 4.34 -1.72
C ARG A 76 4.60 4.72 -3.19
N GLN A 77 5.46 4.04 -3.94
CA GLN A 77 5.65 4.32 -5.35
C GLN A 77 4.38 3.99 -6.15
N GLN A 78 3.78 2.83 -5.91
CA GLN A 78 2.51 2.44 -6.53
C GLN A 78 1.41 3.47 -6.25
N GLY A 79 1.31 3.98 -5.02
CA GLY A 79 0.36 5.04 -4.67
C GLY A 79 0.54 6.30 -5.53
N LYS A 80 1.79 6.71 -5.77
CA LYS A 80 2.09 7.84 -6.67
C LYS A 80 1.73 7.53 -8.11
N ASP A 81 2.03 6.32 -8.59
CA ASP A 81 1.75 5.91 -9.96
C ASP A 81 0.24 5.82 -10.24
N ILE A 82 -0.56 5.40 -9.25
CA ILE A 82 -2.03 5.42 -9.35
C ILE A 82 -2.55 6.86 -9.42
N VAL A 83 -2.06 7.76 -8.55
CA VAL A 83 -2.43 9.18 -8.58
C VAL A 83 -2.01 9.86 -9.89
N ASP A 84 -0.89 9.44 -10.48
CA ASP A 84 -0.42 9.89 -11.79
C ASP A 84 -1.18 9.27 -12.98
N GLY A 85 -2.09 8.31 -12.75
CA GLY A 85 -2.82 7.61 -13.82
C GLY A 85 -1.97 6.62 -14.62
N LYS A 86 -0.82 6.18 -14.08
CA LYS A 86 0.12 5.24 -14.74
C LYS A 86 -0.27 3.76 -14.56
N VAL A 87 -1.25 3.47 -13.70
CA VAL A 87 -1.70 2.10 -13.41
C VAL A 87 -3.04 1.86 -14.08
N SER A 88 -3.05 0.99 -15.10
CA SER A 88 -4.28 0.61 -15.80
C SER A 88 -5.30 -0.02 -14.85
N GLY A 89 -6.56 0.40 -14.93
CA GLY A 89 -7.64 -0.09 -14.09
C GLY A 89 -7.66 0.44 -12.65
N ALA A 90 -6.73 1.32 -12.26
CA ALA A 90 -6.73 1.99 -10.97
C ALA A 90 -6.85 3.51 -11.15
N SER A 91 -7.84 4.12 -10.49
CA SER A 91 -8.09 5.56 -10.55
C SER A 91 -8.54 6.10 -9.19
N VAL A 92 -8.21 7.37 -8.95
CA VAL A 92 -8.56 8.16 -7.75
C VAL A 92 -9.53 9.30 -8.05
N ILE A 93 -10.03 9.40 -9.28
CA ILE A 93 -10.89 10.51 -9.74
C ILE A 93 -12.24 10.53 -8.99
N ASP A 94 -12.74 9.34 -8.63
CA ASP A 94 -14.00 9.13 -7.93
C ASP A 94 -13.83 9.00 -6.40
N ILE A 95 -12.62 9.26 -5.90
CA ILE A 95 -12.28 9.37 -4.47
C ILE A 95 -12.34 10.84 -4.07
#